data_AF-A0A7C1WLJ3-F1
#
_entry.id   AF-A0A7C1WLJ3-F1
#
_cell.length_a   1.000
_cell.length_b   1.000
_cell.length_c   1.000
_cell.angle_alpha   90.00
_cell.angle_beta   90.00
_cell.angle_gamma   90.00
#
_symmetry.space_group_name_H-M   'P 1'
#
loop_
_entity.id
_entity.type
_entity.pdbx_description
1 polymer ?
#
loop_
_entity_poly.entity_id
_entity_poly.type
_entity_poly.pdbx_seq_one_letter_code
_entity_poly.pdbx_strand_id
1 'polypeptide(L)'
;MTTYNGTPGRVTPVGRDQTRVKGTCYEGGIHVPLLVLGPDIYPGEREGLAASVDLPATLLELTGLDPGEASPTNSVSLVAPLGSSEAPTRAAIYAESPSARVLHTAKAKQWVGEEGDQVFRILRDRREHKLLSPEEAPALHTELRAAYDALRGS
;
A
#
# COMPACT_ATOMS: atom_id res chain seq x y z
N MET A 1 11.93 3.15 -11.37
CA MET A 1 11.04 4.24 -11.82
C MET A 1 9.67 4.05 -11.18
N THR A 2 9.15 5.07 -10.51
CA THR A 2 7.80 5.09 -9.94
C THR A 2 7.19 6.47 -10.14
N THR A 3 5.87 6.59 -9.98
CA THR A 3 5.18 7.89 -9.95
C THR A 3 4.91 8.31 -8.51
N TYR A 4 4.93 9.62 -8.24
CA TYR A 4 4.66 10.15 -6.91
C TYR A 4 3.22 9.89 -6.42
N ASN A 5 2.25 9.90 -7.33
CA ASN A 5 0.85 9.59 -7.05
C ASN A 5 0.10 9.18 -8.32
N GLY A 6 -1.17 8.80 -8.16
CA GLY A 6 -2.08 8.47 -9.24
C GLY A 6 -2.34 9.61 -10.24
N THR A 7 -3.09 9.30 -11.28
CA THR A 7 -3.38 10.23 -12.39
C THR A 7 -4.33 11.35 -11.94
N PRO A 8 -4.09 12.63 -12.26
CA PRO A 8 -5.05 13.70 -12.00
C PRO A 8 -6.40 13.46 -12.70
N GLY A 9 -7.52 13.79 -12.03
CA GLY A 9 -8.88 13.61 -12.58
C GLY A 9 -9.10 14.22 -13.96
N ARG A 10 -8.51 15.41 -14.20
CA ARG A 10 -8.63 16.14 -15.48
C ARG A 10 -8.03 15.43 -16.70
N VAL A 11 -7.12 14.48 -16.49
CA VAL A 11 -6.46 13.70 -17.55
C VAL A 11 -6.65 12.20 -17.37
N THR A 12 -7.60 11.81 -16.53
CA THR A 12 -7.92 10.41 -16.30
C THR A 12 -8.65 9.85 -17.53
N PRO A 13 -8.26 8.67 -18.06
CA PRO A 13 -8.93 8.05 -19.20
C PRO A 13 -10.43 7.82 -18.96
N VAL A 14 -11.20 7.86 -20.04
CA VAL A 14 -12.65 7.59 -20.03
C VAL A 14 -12.93 6.23 -19.37
N GLY A 15 -13.91 6.18 -18.47
CA GLY A 15 -14.32 4.94 -17.78
C GLY A 15 -13.67 4.71 -16.41
N ARG A 16 -12.83 5.64 -15.92
CA ARG A 16 -12.35 5.67 -14.53
C ARG A 16 -13.16 6.66 -13.69
N ASP A 17 -13.45 6.28 -12.45
CA ASP A 17 -14.10 7.17 -11.49
C ASP A 17 -13.16 8.31 -11.08
N GLN A 18 -13.48 9.53 -11.51
CA GLN A 18 -12.67 10.72 -11.26
C GLN A 18 -12.64 11.14 -9.78
N THR A 19 -13.51 10.59 -8.94
CA THR A 19 -13.52 10.84 -7.49
C THR A 19 -12.54 9.93 -6.73
N ARG A 20 -11.88 8.99 -7.41
CA ARG A 20 -11.02 7.94 -6.83
C ARG A 20 -9.60 7.93 -7.40
N VAL A 21 -9.12 9.10 -7.79
CA VAL A 21 -7.85 9.28 -8.49
C VAL A 21 -6.87 10.08 -7.63
N LYS A 22 -5.86 10.73 -8.23
CA LYS A 22 -4.91 11.60 -7.53
C LYS A 22 -5.56 12.47 -6.46
N GLY A 23 -4.94 12.52 -5.28
CA GLY A 23 -5.42 13.30 -4.14
C GLY A 23 -6.34 12.49 -3.21
N THR A 24 -6.58 11.22 -3.51
CA THR A 24 -7.39 10.32 -2.68
C THR A 24 -6.58 9.11 -2.22
N CYS A 25 -7.03 8.45 -1.16
CA CYS A 25 -6.46 7.19 -0.70
C CYS A 25 -7.04 5.96 -1.43
N TYR A 26 -7.87 6.14 -2.46
CA TYR A 26 -8.34 5.05 -3.33
C TYR A 26 -7.20 4.48 -4.16
N GLU A 27 -7.36 3.26 -4.66
CA GLU A 27 -6.34 2.57 -5.47
C GLU A 27 -5.89 3.45 -6.63
N GLY A 28 -6.81 4.18 -7.27
CA GLY A 28 -6.46 5.10 -8.35
C GLY A 28 -5.62 6.31 -7.92
N GLY A 29 -5.51 6.61 -6.63
CA GLY A 29 -4.70 7.69 -6.07
C GLY A 29 -3.34 7.25 -5.53
N ILE A 30 -3.24 6.04 -4.96
CA ILE A 30 -2.03 5.57 -4.25
C ILE A 30 -1.37 4.32 -4.85
N HIS A 31 -2.10 3.48 -5.60
CA HIS A 31 -1.53 2.30 -6.22
C HIS A 31 -0.88 2.68 -7.55
N VAL A 32 0.43 2.86 -7.50
CA VAL A 32 1.26 3.35 -8.60
C VAL A 32 2.21 2.26 -9.11
N PRO A 33 2.57 2.27 -10.40
CA PRO A 33 3.56 1.34 -10.93
C PRO A 33 4.94 1.55 -10.28
N LEU A 34 5.59 0.46 -9.87
CA LEU A 34 6.98 0.44 -9.43
C LEU A 34 7.78 -0.50 -10.35
N LEU A 35 8.71 0.04 -11.12
CA LEU A 35 9.70 -0.74 -11.88
C LEU A 35 11.06 -0.64 -11.20
N VAL A 36 11.68 -1.78 -10.91
CA VAL A 36 13.02 -1.90 -10.36
C VAL A 36 13.90 -2.70 -11.33
N LEU A 37 15.09 -2.18 -11.62
CA LEU A 37 16.07 -2.80 -12.52
C LEU A 37 17.44 -2.70 -11.87
N GLY A 38 18.18 -3.80 -11.89
CA GLY A 38 19.51 -3.88 -11.28
C GLY A 38 20.10 -5.28 -11.42
N PRO A 39 21.40 -5.44 -11.13
CA PRO A 39 22.01 -6.76 -10.99
C PRO A 39 21.29 -7.53 -9.88
N ASP A 40 21.20 -8.85 -10.04
CA ASP A 40 20.64 -9.79 -9.05
C ASP A 40 19.16 -9.57 -8.67
N ILE A 41 18.45 -8.69 -9.39
CA ILE A 41 16.98 -8.58 -9.30
C ILE A 41 16.36 -9.70 -10.12
N TYR A 42 15.59 -10.56 -9.47
CA TYR A 42 14.88 -11.63 -10.16
C TYR A 42 13.87 -11.08 -11.19
N PRO A 43 13.90 -11.52 -12.46
CA PRO A 43 13.06 -10.94 -13.50
C PRO A 43 11.59 -11.35 -13.36
N GLY A 44 10.67 -10.44 -13.75
CA GLY A 44 9.24 -10.72 -13.83
C GLY A 44 8.36 -9.79 -12.99
N GLU A 45 7.04 -10.03 -13.07
CA GLU A 45 6.05 -9.35 -12.24
C GLU A 45 6.02 -9.98 -10.85
N ARG A 46 5.73 -9.17 -9.82
CA ARG A 46 5.57 -9.63 -8.45
C ARG A 46 4.34 -9.02 -7.83
N GLU A 47 3.63 -9.86 -7.07
CA GLU A 47 2.56 -9.43 -6.19
C GLU A 47 3.10 -9.34 -4.76
N GLY A 48 2.91 -8.20 -4.12
CA GLY A 48 3.41 -7.93 -2.78
C GLY A 48 3.21 -6.46 -2.42
N LEU A 49 3.17 -6.15 -1.13
CA LEU A 49 3.01 -4.77 -0.68
C LEU A 49 4.36 -4.07 -0.66
N ALA A 50 4.43 -2.94 -1.33
CA ALA A 50 5.56 -2.01 -1.27
C ALA A 50 5.02 -0.58 -1.16
N ALA A 51 5.71 0.26 -0.40
CA ALA A 51 5.41 1.68 -0.31
C ALA A 51 6.67 2.52 -0.57
N SER A 52 6.49 3.78 -0.96
CA SER A 52 7.62 4.70 -1.18
C SER A 52 8.50 4.88 0.06
N VAL A 53 7.92 4.73 1.26
CA VAL A 53 8.64 4.77 2.53
C VAL A 53 9.63 3.61 2.72
N ASP A 54 9.59 2.58 1.87
CA ASP A 54 10.52 1.44 1.89
C ASP A 54 11.81 1.71 1.10
N LEU A 55 11.80 2.73 0.25
CA LEU A 55 12.97 3.08 -0.59
C LEU A 55 14.21 3.45 0.24
N PRO A 56 14.12 4.22 1.34
CA PRO A 56 15.29 4.53 2.16
C PRO A 56 16.03 3.28 2.69
N ALA A 57 15.34 2.35 3.37
CA ALA A 57 15.97 1.12 3.87
C ALA A 57 16.51 0.24 2.74
N THR A 58 15.77 0.17 1.63
CA THR A 58 16.21 -0.58 0.43
C THR A 58 17.52 -0.01 -0.12
N LEU A 59 17.63 1.32 -0.24
CA LEU A 59 18.82 1.97 -0.78
C LEU A 59 20.02 1.86 0.18
N LEU A 60 19.79 1.98 1.48
CA LEU A 60 20.85 1.79 2.49
C LEU A 60 21.42 0.37 2.43
N GLU A 61 20.55 -0.65 2.37
CA GLU A 61 20.99 -2.03 2.24
C GLU A 61 21.76 -2.29 0.92
N LEU A 62 21.25 -1.79 -0.21
CA LEU A 62 21.93 -1.93 -1.51
C LEU A 62 23.28 -1.22 -1.58
N THR A 63 23.48 -0.15 -0.79
CA THR A 63 24.75 0.60 -0.75
C THR A 63 25.69 0.12 0.35
N GLY A 64 25.26 -0.82 1.20
CA GLY A 64 26.03 -1.27 2.36
C GLY A 64 26.21 -0.18 3.42
N LEU A 65 25.36 0.85 3.41
CA LEU A 65 25.39 1.94 4.39
C LEU A 65 24.57 1.56 5.63
N ASP A 66 25.15 1.81 6.80
CA ASP A 66 24.44 1.65 8.07
C ASP A 66 23.50 2.87 8.29
N PRO A 67 22.19 2.67 8.51
CA PRO A 67 21.28 3.76 8.85
C PRO A 67 21.68 4.54 10.12
N GLY A 68 22.49 3.96 11.01
CA GLY A 68 22.80 4.52 12.32
C GLY A 68 21.52 4.81 13.13
N GLU A 69 21.58 5.82 14.00
CA GLU A 69 20.41 6.25 14.80
C GLU A 69 19.31 6.96 13.97
N ALA A 70 19.57 7.27 12.69
CA ALA A 70 18.63 7.94 11.79
C ALA A 70 17.77 6.97 10.98
N SER A 71 17.73 5.68 11.37
CA SER A 71 16.95 4.66 10.66
C SER A 71 15.48 5.07 10.55
N PRO A 72 14.92 5.18 9.33
CA PRO A 72 13.50 5.47 9.18
C PRO A 72 12.69 4.31 9.74
N THR A 73 12.05 4.52 10.89
CA THR A 73 11.42 3.49 11.74
C THR A 73 10.37 2.64 11.03
N ASN A 74 9.72 3.18 9.98
CA ASN A 74 8.69 2.50 9.20
C ASN A 74 9.16 2.03 7.81
N SER A 75 10.46 2.10 7.52
CA SER A 75 11.03 1.65 6.25
C SER A 75 11.40 0.17 6.33
N VAL A 76 10.84 -0.66 5.43
CA VAL A 76 11.19 -2.08 5.34
C VAL A 76 11.89 -2.31 4.02
N SER A 77 13.11 -2.84 4.05
CA SER A 77 13.87 -3.08 2.83
C SER A 77 13.18 -4.05 1.88
N LEU A 78 13.21 -3.70 0.58
CA LEU A 78 12.71 -4.53 -0.49
C LEU A 78 13.78 -5.44 -1.10
N VAL A 79 15.03 -5.43 -0.61
CA VAL A 79 16.13 -6.23 -1.20
C VAL A 79 15.79 -7.72 -1.24
N ALA A 80 15.33 -8.29 -0.13
CA ALA A 80 14.90 -9.68 -0.08
C ALA A 80 13.76 -10.00 -1.08
N PRO A 81 12.61 -9.28 -1.08
CA PRO A 81 11.56 -9.49 -2.08
C PRO A 81 11.91 -9.07 -3.50
N LEU A 82 13.04 -8.40 -3.75
CA LEU A 82 13.64 -8.18 -5.08
C LEU A 82 14.59 -9.32 -5.49
N GLY A 83 15.20 -10.03 -4.55
CA GLY A 83 16.04 -11.21 -4.81
C GLY A 83 15.25 -12.50 -5.01
N SER A 84 14.05 -12.61 -4.41
CA SER A 84 13.20 -13.81 -4.50
C SER A 84 11.71 -13.46 -4.48
N SER A 85 10.91 -14.16 -5.28
CA SER A 85 9.44 -14.05 -5.25
C SER A 85 8.80 -14.71 -4.04
N GLU A 86 9.55 -15.54 -3.30
CA GLU A 86 9.06 -16.23 -2.10
C GLU A 86 9.33 -15.43 -0.82
N ALA A 87 10.18 -14.39 -0.90
CA ALA A 87 10.49 -13.57 0.26
C ALA A 87 9.27 -12.72 0.67
N PRO A 88 9.01 -12.58 1.98
CA PRO A 88 7.87 -11.84 2.46
C PRO A 88 8.00 -10.35 2.15
N THR A 89 6.87 -9.71 1.84
CA THR A 89 6.73 -8.26 1.87
C THR A 89 6.12 -7.81 3.19
N ARG A 90 6.04 -6.49 3.43
CA ARG A 90 5.29 -5.96 4.58
C ARG A 90 3.83 -6.44 4.58
N ALA A 91 3.28 -6.60 5.80
CA ALA A 91 1.92 -7.10 5.99
C ALA A 91 0.85 -6.04 5.70
N ALA A 92 1.17 -4.77 5.94
CA ALA A 92 0.25 -3.65 5.76
C ALA A 92 0.97 -2.36 5.35
N ILE A 93 0.23 -1.48 4.69
CA ILE A 93 0.58 -0.10 4.36
C ILE A 93 -0.45 0.81 5.02
N TYR A 94 0.03 1.88 5.66
CA TYR A 94 -0.80 2.99 6.09
C TYR A 94 -0.71 4.13 5.07
N ALA A 95 -1.86 4.70 4.71
CA ALA A 95 -1.94 5.91 3.90
C ALA A 95 -2.96 6.87 4.50
N GLU A 96 -2.71 8.17 4.37
CA GLU A 96 -3.65 9.19 4.82
C GLU A 96 -3.74 10.36 3.85
N SER A 97 -4.90 11.00 3.87
CA SER A 97 -5.19 12.29 3.27
C SER A 97 -5.93 13.14 4.32
N PRO A 98 -6.15 14.43 4.07
CA PRO A 98 -6.98 15.25 4.97
C PRO A 98 -8.40 14.70 5.19
N SER A 99 -8.90 13.85 4.29
CA SER A 99 -10.26 13.31 4.33
C SER A 99 -10.35 11.84 4.72
N ALA A 100 -9.23 11.12 4.84
CA ALA A 100 -9.25 9.69 5.09
C ALA A 100 -7.97 9.15 5.69
N ARG A 101 -8.11 8.10 6.49
CA ARG A 101 -7.00 7.22 6.90
C ARG A 101 -7.30 5.82 6.41
N VAL A 102 -6.28 5.14 5.90
CA VAL A 102 -6.44 3.87 5.22
C VAL A 102 -5.38 2.87 5.67
N LEU A 103 -5.84 1.67 6.00
CA LEU A 103 -5.01 0.48 6.15
C LEU A 103 -5.15 -0.40 4.90
N HIS A 104 -4.05 -0.68 4.22
CA HIS A 104 -4.01 -1.56 3.06
C HIS A 104 -3.21 -2.83 3.38
N THR A 105 -3.85 -3.99 3.29
CA THR A 105 -3.22 -5.32 3.42
C THR A 105 -3.24 -6.04 2.07
N ALA A 106 -2.55 -7.18 1.96
CA ALA A 106 -2.63 -8.00 0.74
C ALA A 106 -4.06 -8.49 0.43
N LYS A 107 -4.92 -8.61 1.44
CA LYS A 107 -6.29 -9.16 1.31
C LYS A 107 -7.34 -8.09 1.09
N ALA A 108 -7.20 -6.98 1.80
CA ALA A 108 -8.25 -6.00 1.98
C ALA A 108 -7.71 -4.62 2.34
N LYS A 109 -8.57 -3.63 2.15
CA LYS A 109 -8.30 -2.24 2.44
C LYS A 109 -9.43 -1.68 3.30
N GLN A 110 -9.07 -1.12 4.44
CA GLN A 110 -9.98 -0.49 5.39
C GLN A 110 -9.77 1.01 5.35
N TRP A 111 -10.86 1.73 5.17
CA TRP A 111 -10.96 3.17 5.35
C TRP A 111 -11.54 3.44 6.72
N VAL A 112 -10.91 4.35 7.44
CA VAL A 112 -11.34 4.84 8.74
C VAL A 112 -11.69 6.31 8.57
N GLY A 113 -12.99 6.61 8.62
CA GLY A 113 -13.54 7.95 8.45
C GLY A 113 -14.58 8.29 9.53
N GLU A 114 -15.00 9.56 9.58
CA GLU A 114 -15.96 10.05 10.58
C GLU A 114 -17.36 9.45 10.41
N GLU A 115 -17.74 9.09 9.18
CA GLU A 115 -19.04 8.47 8.85
C GLU A 115 -19.04 6.93 9.03
N GLY A 116 -17.95 6.38 9.57
CA GLY A 116 -17.77 4.95 9.79
C GLY A 116 -16.74 4.32 8.84
N ASP A 117 -16.47 3.04 9.10
CA ASP A 117 -15.46 2.30 8.36
C ASP A 117 -16.00 1.73 7.05
N GLN A 118 -15.16 1.75 6.01
CA GLN A 118 -15.43 1.08 4.75
C GLN A 118 -14.35 0.05 4.47
N VAL A 119 -14.73 -1.19 4.17
CA VAL A 119 -13.79 -2.27 3.87
C VAL A 119 -14.01 -2.78 2.46
N PHE A 120 -12.91 -2.94 1.71
CA PHE A 120 -12.89 -3.45 0.35
C PHE A 120 -11.98 -4.67 0.25
N ARG A 121 -12.39 -5.69 -0.51
CA ARG A 121 -11.57 -6.88 -0.75
C ARG A 121 -10.74 -6.70 -2.03
N ILE A 122 -9.50 -6.25 -1.89
CA ILE A 122 -8.65 -5.84 -3.01
C ILE A 122 -8.40 -6.96 -4.03
N LEU A 123 -8.20 -8.22 -3.58
CA LEU A 123 -7.96 -9.33 -4.51
C LEU A 123 -9.17 -9.68 -5.39
N ARG A 124 -10.40 -9.34 -4.96
CA ARG A 124 -11.63 -9.60 -5.74
C ARG A 124 -12.19 -8.35 -6.39
N ASP A 125 -11.84 -7.18 -5.86
CA ASP A 125 -12.33 -5.89 -6.30
C ASP A 125 -11.22 -4.85 -6.18
N ARG A 126 -10.28 -4.89 -7.15
CA ARG A 126 -9.16 -3.94 -7.24
C ARG A 126 -9.62 -2.49 -7.51
N ARG A 127 -10.90 -2.25 -7.81
CA ARG A 127 -11.46 -0.91 -8.06
C ARG A 127 -12.30 -0.38 -6.89
N GLU A 128 -12.41 -1.14 -5.81
CA GLU A 128 -13.12 -0.76 -4.58
C GLU A 128 -14.62 -0.44 -4.83
N HIS A 129 -15.25 -1.05 -5.83
CA HIS A 129 -16.65 -0.78 -6.17
C HIS A 129 -17.66 -1.38 -5.19
N LYS A 130 -17.32 -2.45 -4.48
CA LYS A 130 -18.21 -3.16 -3.56
C LYS A 130 -17.68 -3.09 -2.13
N LEU A 131 -18.47 -2.46 -1.26
CA LEU A 131 -18.28 -2.53 0.19
C LEU A 131 -18.46 -3.97 0.68
N LEU A 132 -17.53 -4.42 1.50
CA LEU A 132 -17.60 -5.69 2.21
C LEU A 132 -18.28 -5.45 3.56
N SER A 133 -19.48 -5.99 3.74
CA SER A 133 -20.21 -5.84 4.99
C SER A 133 -19.56 -6.64 6.14
N PRO A 134 -19.73 -6.20 7.41
CA PRO A 134 -19.29 -6.98 8.57
C PRO A 134 -19.96 -8.36 8.66
N GLU A 135 -21.21 -8.50 8.18
CA GLU A 135 -21.92 -9.78 8.16
C GLU A 135 -21.27 -10.78 7.18
N GLU A 136 -20.79 -10.31 6.03
CA GLU A 136 -20.12 -11.15 5.03
C GLU A 136 -18.72 -11.62 5.48
N ALA A 137 -18.03 -10.87 6.34
CA ALA A 137 -16.64 -11.17 6.72
C ALA A 137 -16.26 -10.62 8.11
N PRO A 138 -16.89 -11.07 9.20
CA PRO A 138 -16.72 -10.47 10.52
C PRO A 138 -15.28 -10.57 11.04
N ALA A 139 -14.63 -11.71 10.87
CA ALA A 139 -13.25 -11.91 11.32
C ALA A 139 -12.25 -10.95 10.64
N LEU A 140 -12.46 -10.66 9.35
CA LEU A 140 -11.59 -9.76 8.59
C LEU A 140 -11.74 -8.31 9.05
N HIS A 141 -12.98 -7.87 9.34
CA HIS A 141 -13.22 -6.54 9.91
C HIS A 141 -12.52 -6.37 11.26
N THR A 142 -12.60 -7.39 12.14
CA THR A 142 -11.90 -7.39 13.42
C THR A 142 -10.38 -7.37 13.26
N GLU A 143 -9.83 -8.21 12.37
CA GLU A 143 -8.39 -8.26 12.07
C GLU A 143 -7.86 -6.90 11.59
N LEU A 144 -8.58 -6.27 10.64
CA LEU A 144 -8.20 -4.97 10.08
C LEU A 144 -8.25 -3.86 11.13
N ARG A 145 -9.32 -3.82 11.94
CA ARG A 145 -9.42 -2.83 13.03
C ARG A 145 -8.27 -2.98 14.02
N ALA A 146 -7.98 -4.19 14.47
CA ALA A 146 -6.88 -4.43 15.40
C ALA A 146 -5.52 -4.02 14.81
N ALA A 147 -5.28 -4.32 13.54
CA ALA A 147 -4.06 -3.91 12.84
C ALA A 147 -3.95 -2.39 12.69
N TYR A 148 -5.07 -1.71 12.42
CA TYR A 148 -5.12 -0.23 12.35
C TYR A 148 -4.80 0.40 13.71
N ASP A 149 -5.40 -0.10 14.78
CA ASP A 149 -5.20 0.44 16.13
C ASP A 149 -3.75 0.25 16.60
N ALA A 150 -3.11 -0.88 16.26
CA ALA A 150 -1.71 -1.14 16.55
C ALA A 150 -0.77 -0.13 15.87
N LEU A 151 -1.06 0.27 14.62
CA LEU A 151 -0.27 1.26 13.88
C LEU A 151 -0.46 2.69 14.37
N ARG A 152 -1.59 2.99 15.04
CA ARG A 152 -1.81 4.31 15.66
C ARG A 152 -1.12 4.47 17.03
N GLY A 153 -0.75 3.36 17.67
CA GLY A 153 -0.14 3.35 18.99
C GLY A 153 1.39 3.34 19.02
N SER A 154 2.05 3.21 17.85
CA SER A 154 3.50 3.21 17.65
C SER A 154 4.04 4.58 17.28
#